data_AF-A0A0F9CHW0-F1
#
_entry.id   AF-A0A0F9CHW0-F1
#
_cell.length_a   1.000
_cell.length_b   1.000
_cell.length_c   1.000
_cell.angle_alpha   90.00
_cell.angle_beta   90.00
_cell.angle_gamma   90.00
#
_symmetry.space_group_name_H-M   'P 1'
#
loop_
_entity.id
_entity.type
_entity.pdbx_description
1 polymer ?
#
loop_
_entity_poly.entity_id
_entity_poly.type
_entity_poly.pdbx_seq_one_letter_code
_entity_poly.pdbx_strand_id
1 'polypeptide(L)'
;LDDYLGFMDLRIKEIYRILKNTGSFYLHCFTPDSKVLMSDFSFRRIDDVKVGEKVFADSSKVEKIEKIWSHNYNGIIKEIKCMGQHVPIKSTPNHLFYVVKKEIRDICKRRFGCIKLDLIMNNVQKLTADELKVGDMLLIPKNVNRNYIISYIKTADFIQTRTSNIRKWIPEKIIFNPRLFRFFGYYLAEGRVFFTSDKKYDKKPSGIDFTININENDIKKDIIEIGKEFFNLDASILDIPERNGCRISFFSTQMGELFLNLFNTGSSKKKICPLILNADDNNLRSLVYGWLKGDGWHYINIEKNINHRIGSSSSICLINQLYLILIRLGEMPRLGISSHKGQNRSSAEKRGFYLRHTNYKVYITKSKKGSPRKHDENYIYTPITEIKDKEYNGIVYNLSIENIHSYQVNYFKVANCDSNAGFDLKILCDEIFSKNNFRREIIWNVGSVSGFKTRAKNWIRQ
;
A
#
# COMPACT_ATOMS: atom_id res chain seq x y z
N LEU A 1 32.28 -39.88 -9.57
CA LEU A 1 32.97 -39.24 -8.44
C LEU A 1 32.92 -37.73 -8.60
N ASP A 2 33.23 -37.20 -9.79
CA ASP A 2 33.23 -35.76 -10.08
C ASP A 2 31.86 -35.10 -9.89
N ASP A 3 30.76 -35.76 -10.26
CA ASP A 3 29.40 -35.25 -10.00
C ASP A 3 29.09 -35.13 -8.50
N TYR A 4 29.58 -36.09 -7.70
CA TYR A 4 29.43 -36.07 -6.25
C TYR A 4 30.31 -34.99 -5.61
N LEU A 5 31.52 -34.81 -6.12
CA LEU A 5 32.42 -33.75 -5.66
C LEU A 5 31.89 -32.35 -6.02
N GLY A 6 31.35 -32.16 -7.22
CA GLY A 6 30.66 -30.93 -7.62
C GLY A 6 29.40 -30.66 -6.79
N PHE A 7 28.64 -31.71 -6.48
CA PHE A 7 27.49 -31.64 -5.58
C PHE A 7 27.89 -31.24 -4.14
N MET A 8 29.01 -31.78 -3.63
CA MET A 8 29.50 -31.49 -2.27
C MET A 8 30.19 -30.12 -2.17
N ASP A 9 30.91 -29.67 -3.20
CA ASP A 9 31.65 -28.41 -3.20
C ASP A 9 30.74 -27.20 -2.95
N LEU A 10 29.59 -27.14 -3.60
CA LEU A 10 28.59 -26.08 -3.38
C LEU A 10 28.07 -26.06 -1.93
N ARG A 11 27.88 -27.24 -1.33
CA ARG A 11 27.38 -27.38 0.05
C ARG A 11 28.45 -27.00 1.07
N ILE A 12 29.69 -27.41 0.85
CA ILE A 12 30.83 -27.05 1.71
C ILE A 12 31.09 -25.54 1.65
N LYS A 13 30.99 -24.90 0.46
CA LYS A 13 31.09 -23.44 0.30
C LYS A 13 30.00 -22.69 1.07
N GLU A 14 28.77 -23.18 1.05
CA GLU A 14 27.67 -22.58 1.82
C GLU A 14 27.81 -22.79 3.33
N ILE A 15 28.20 -23.99 3.78
CA ILE A 15 28.55 -24.26 5.17
C ILE A 15 29.68 -23.31 5.62
N TYR A 16 30.74 -23.20 4.83
CA TYR A 16 31.84 -22.29 5.12
C TYR A 16 31.37 -20.82 5.15
N ARG A 17 30.52 -20.37 4.22
CA ARG A 17 29.93 -19.02 4.21
C ARG A 17 29.12 -18.73 5.48
N ILE A 18 28.30 -19.69 5.92
CA ILE A 18 27.43 -19.57 7.09
C ILE A 18 28.24 -19.61 8.40
N LEU A 19 29.29 -20.42 8.47
CA LEU A 19 30.07 -20.64 9.69
C LEU A 19 31.22 -19.63 9.92
N LYS A 20 31.46 -18.66 9.02
CA LYS A 20 32.48 -17.61 9.26
C LYS A 20 32.06 -16.67 10.37
N ASN A 21 33.02 -15.92 10.90
CA ASN A 21 32.83 -14.86 11.89
C ASN A 21 31.87 -13.74 11.41
N THR A 22 31.56 -13.68 10.12
CA THR A 22 30.61 -12.76 9.48
C THR A 22 29.40 -13.46 8.85
N GLY A 23 29.30 -14.79 8.98
CA GLY A 23 28.25 -15.62 8.41
C GLY A 23 26.96 -15.50 9.22
N SER A 24 25.82 -15.58 8.52
CA SER A 24 24.50 -15.53 9.16
C SER A 24 23.49 -16.40 8.41
N PHE A 25 22.60 -17.04 9.16
CA PHE A 25 21.38 -17.66 8.66
C PHE A 25 20.34 -16.56 8.39
N TYR A 26 20.35 -15.97 7.19
CA TYR A 26 19.27 -15.06 6.81
C TYR A 26 18.25 -15.74 5.92
N LEU A 27 17.15 -16.09 6.57
CA LEU A 27 15.90 -16.57 6.01
C LEU A 27 15.05 -15.36 5.58
N HIS A 28 14.77 -15.27 4.28
CA HIS A 28 13.73 -14.43 3.68
C HIS A 28 13.97 -12.91 3.80
N CYS A 29 14.39 -12.20 2.75
CA CYS A 29 14.49 -10.73 2.80
C CYS A 29 13.94 -10.03 1.55
N PHE A 30 13.75 -8.71 1.66
CA PHE A 30 13.31 -7.80 0.60
C PHE A 30 14.32 -6.68 0.35
N THR A 31 14.27 -6.08 -0.84
CA THR A 31 15.07 -4.88 -1.15
C THR A 31 14.53 -3.64 -0.41
N PRO A 32 15.35 -2.61 -0.18
CA PRO A 32 15.00 -1.44 0.64
C PRO A 32 13.80 -0.63 0.11
N ASP A 33 13.57 -0.64 -1.21
CA ASP A 33 12.44 0.05 -1.86
C ASP A 33 11.08 -0.65 -1.68
N SER A 34 11.07 -1.84 -1.09
CA SER A 34 9.84 -2.59 -0.80
C SER A 34 8.95 -1.85 0.19
N LYS A 35 7.64 -1.82 -0.06
CA LYS A 35 6.69 -0.99 0.68
C LYS A 35 5.86 -1.83 1.65
N VAL A 36 6.01 -1.55 2.94
CA VAL A 36 5.22 -2.11 4.03
C VAL A 36 3.90 -1.33 4.17
N LEU A 37 2.79 -2.04 4.35
CA LEU A 37 1.50 -1.41 4.65
C LEU A 37 1.36 -1.15 6.16
N MET A 38 1.35 0.12 6.53
CA MET A 38 1.20 0.58 7.91
C MET A 38 -0.26 0.57 8.36
N SER A 39 -0.51 0.58 9.68
CA SER A 39 -1.88 0.56 10.24
C SER A 39 -2.72 1.81 9.90
N ASP A 40 -2.09 2.89 9.45
CA ASP A 40 -2.74 4.12 8.99
C ASP A 40 -3.05 4.09 7.47
N PHE A 41 -2.94 2.92 6.84
CA PHE A 41 -3.13 2.69 5.40
C PHE A 41 -2.12 3.41 4.50
N SER A 42 -1.01 3.90 5.06
CA SER A 42 0.13 4.40 4.28
C SER A 42 1.05 3.25 3.86
N PHE A 43 1.68 3.43 2.70
CA PHE A 43 2.76 2.55 2.25
C PHE A 43 4.09 3.25 2.53
N ARG A 44 4.93 2.64 3.37
CA ARG A 44 6.27 3.13 3.71
C ARG A 44 7.33 2.15 3.27
N ARG A 45 8.51 2.64 2.91
CA ARG A 45 9.61 1.74 2.55
C ARG A 45 10.04 0.92 3.77
N ILE A 46 10.47 -0.30 3.54
CA ILE A 46 10.88 -1.23 4.60
C ILE A 46 12.13 -0.75 5.34
N ASP A 47 12.96 0.08 4.70
CA ASP A 47 14.11 0.71 5.34
C ASP A 47 13.78 1.98 6.14
N ASP A 48 12.55 2.50 6.00
CA ASP A 48 12.07 3.70 6.72
C ASP A 48 11.22 3.36 7.96
N VAL A 49 10.81 2.10 8.16
CA VAL A 49 9.97 1.71 9.32
C VAL A 49 10.80 1.56 10.60
N LYS A 50 10.13 1.62 11.76
CA LYS A 50 10.77 1.57 13.08
C LYS A 50 10.12 0.52 13.98
N VAL A 51 10.91 -0.05 14.88
CA VAL A 51 10.43 -0.96 15.94
C VAL A 51 9.34 -0.26 16.76
N GLY A 52 8.29 -0.99 17.11
CA GLY A 52 7.12 -0.50 17.84
C GLY A 52 6.03 0.16 16.98
N GLU A 53 6.32 0.48 15.70
CA GLU A 53 5.29 0.94 14.77
C GLU A 53 4.32 -0.20 14.42
N LYS A 54 3.08 0.17 14.08
CA LYS A 54 2.01 -0.78 13.78
C LYS A 54 1.83 -1.00 12.28
N VAL A 55 1.72 -2.25 11.87
CA VAL A 55 1.54 -2.66 10.47
C VAL A 55 0.39 -3.63 10.32
N PHE A 56 -0.16 -3.75 9.11
CA PHE A 56 -1.09 -4.83 8.83
C PHE A 56 -0.34 -6.15 8.67
N ALA A 57 -0.47 -7.01 9.67
CA ALA A 57 0.16 -8.32 9.73
C ALA A 57 -0.59 -9.35 8.86
N ASP A 58 -1.91 -9.22 8.79
CA ASP A 58 -2.80 -10.06 7.99
C ASP A 58 -4.11 -9.32 7.65
N SER A 59 -5.05 -9.99 6.97
CA SER A 59 -6.40 -9.47 6.72
C SER A 59 -7.01 -8.96 8.02
N SER A 60 -7.22 -7.64 8.08
CA SER A 60 -7.87 -6.97 9.22
C SER A 60 -7.15 -7.14 10.57
N LYS A 61 -5.88 -7.58 10.58
CA LYS A 61 -5.07 -7.75 11.80
C LYS A 61 -3.89 -6.78 11.79
N VAL A 62 -3.77 -6.02 12.88
CA VAL A 62 -2.72 -5.02 13.07
C VAL A 62 -1.86 -5.44 14.25
N GLU A 63 -0.55 -5.50 14.04
CA GLU A 63 0.43 -5.86 15.06
C GLU A 63 1.61 -4.89 15.03
N LYS A 64 2.45 -4.94 16.06
CA LYS A 64 3.65 -4.12 16.14
C LYS A 64 4.83 -4.81 15.47
N ILE A 65 5.72 -4.00 14.92
CA ILE A 65 7.05 -4.43 14.51
C ILE A 65 7.86 -4.70 15.78
N GLU A 66 8.16 -5.97 16.04
CA GLU A 66 8.99 -6.40 17.16
C GLU A 66 10.47 -6.16 16.87
N LYS A 67 10.91 -6.52 15.65
CA LYS A 67 12.31 -6.41 15.25
C LYS A 67 12.47 -6.12 13.76
N ILE A 68 13.53 -5.40 13.43
CA ILE A 68 13.94 -5.13 12.07
C ILE A 68 15.30 -5.81 11.85
N TRP A 69 15.37 -6.62 10.80
CA TRP A 69 16.59 -7.30 10.39
C TRP A 69 17.12 -6.67 9.12
N SER A 70 18.42 -6.45 9.06
CA SER A 70 19.09 -6.00 7.85
C SER A 70 20.51 -6.57 7.76
N HIS A 71 20.97 -6.83 6.54
CA HIS A 71 22.33 -7.26 6.26
C HIS A 71 22.70 -7.01 4.80
N ASN A 72 23.99 -7.03 4.49
CA ASN A 72 24.47 -6.98 3.11
C ASN A 72 24.21 -8.31 2.41
N TYR A 73 23.60 -8.26 1.24
CA TYR A 73 23.30 -9.39 0.39
C TYR A 73 23.96 -9.19 -0.98
N ASN A 74 24.67 -10.22 -1.43
CA ASN A 74 25.22 -10.29 -2.77
C ASN A 74 24.73 -11.59 -3.42
N GLY A 75 23.88 -11.48 -4.43
CA GLY A 75 23.25 -12.63 -5.05
C GLY A 75 22.06 -12.24 -5.92
N ILE A 76 21.19 -13.21 -6.17
CA ILE A 76 20.03 -13.03 -7.05
C ILE A 76 18.84 -12.52 -6.22
N ILE A 77 18.14 -11.51 -6.73
CA ILE A 77 16.81 -11.11 -6.27
C ILE A 77 15.79 -11.57 -7.30
N LYS A 78 14.68 -12.15 -6.82
CA LYS A 78 13.50 -12.48 -7.62
C LYS A 78 12.61 -11.24 -7.73
N GLU A 79 12.39 -10.76 -8.95
CA GLU A 79 11.37 -9.76 -9.27
C GLU A 79 10.07 -10.46 -9.69
N ILE A 80 9.08 -10.50 -8.79
CA ILE A 80 7.81 -11.20 -8.98
C ILE A 80 6.71 -10.19 -9.29
N LYS A 81 6.13 -10.29 -10.48
CA LYS A 81 5.04 -9.40 -10.91
C LYS A 81 3.73 -10.17 -10.98
N CYS A 82 2.69 -9.61 -10.37
CA CYS A 82 1.36 -10.20 -10.35
C CYS A 82 0.35 -9.37 -11.14
N MET A 83 -0.70 -10.04 -11.61
CA MET A 83 -1.78 -9.40 -12.34
C MET A 83 -2.45 -8.31 -11.50
N GLY A 84 -2.65 -7.14 -12.11
CA GLY A 84 -3.32 -6.02 -11.47
C GLY A 84 -2.43 -5.18 -10.54
N GLN A 85 -1.14 -5.52 -10.41
CA GLN A 85 -0.15 -4.67 -9.77
C GLN A 85 0.80 -4.05 -10.80
N HIS A 86 1.28 -2.85 -10.49
CA HIS A 86 2.18 -2.08 -11.36
C HIS A 86 3.65 -2.13 -10.90
N VAL A 87 3.91 -2.53 -9.65
CA VAL A 87 5.26 -2.71 -9.10
C VAL A 87 5.47 -4.20 -8.79
N PRO A 88 6.60 -4.80 -9.19
CA PRO A 88 6.95 -6.15 -8.77
C PRO A 88 7.36 -6.18 -7.28
N ILE A 89 7.21 -7.34 -6.64
CA ILE A 89 7.85 -7.64 -5.35
C ILE A 89 9.29 -8.05 -5.64
N LYS A 90 10.23 -7.60 -4.83
CA LYS A 90 11.66 -7.91 -4.97
C LYS A 90 12.17 -8.58 -3.71
N SER A 91 12.43 -9.88 -3.77
CA SER A 91 12.84 -10.66 -2.60
C SER A 91 14.03 -11.56 -2.89
N THR A 92 14.70 -12.01 -1.84
CA THR A 92 15.68 -13.10 -1.93
C THR A 92 15.01 -14.40 -2.39
N PRO A 93 15.72 -15.35 -3.01
CA PRO A 93 15.14 -16.58 -3.57
C PRO A 93 14.50 -17.47 -2.49
N ASN A 94 15.05 -17.44 -1.29
CA ASN A 94 14.52 -18.20 -0.17
C ASN A 94 13.26 -17.59 0.44
N HIS A 95 12.83 -16.36 0.12
CA HIS A 95 11.72 -15.70 0.80
C HIS A 95 10.40 -16.48 0.72
N LEU A 96 9.73 -16.75 1.84
CA LEU A 96 8.45 -17.46 1.86
C LEU A 96 7.24 -16.58 1.53
N PHE A 97 6.42 -17.03 0.59
CA PHE A 97 5.16 -16.43 0.19
C PHE A 97 4.00 -17.37 0.50
N TYR A 98 2.81 -16.80 0.75
CA TYR A 98 1.56 -17.55 0.78
C TYR A 98 1.02 -17.68 -0.64
N VAL A 99 0.81 -18.92 -1.08
CA VAL A 99 0.59 -19.24 -2.50
C VAL A 99 -0.49 -20.29 -2.68
N VAL A 100 -1.29 -20.13 -3.73
CA VAL A 100 -2.08 -21.22 -4.31
C VAL A 100 -1.47 -21.60 -5.65
N LYS A 101 -1.02 -22.84 -5.76
CA LYS A 101 -0.36 -23.38 -6.94
C LYS A 101 -1.27 -23.35 -8.17
N LYS A 102 -0.69 -23.07 -9.34
CA LYS A 102 -1.38 -23.02 -10.64
C LYS A 102 -2.18 -24.30 -10.91
N GLU A 103 -1.65 -25.45 -10.53
CA GLU A 103 -2.22 -26.77 -10.75
C GLU A 103 -3.63 -26.88 -10.14
N ILE A 104 -3.87 -26.25 -8.98
CA ILE A 104 -5.19 -26.22 -8.34
C ILE A 104 -6.21 -25.50 -9.23
N ARG A 105 -5.81 -24.39 -9.85
CA ARG A 105 -6.66 -23.65 -10.78
C ARG A 105 -6.95 -24.46 -12.03
N ASP A 106 -5.94 -25.16 -12.55
CA ASP A 106 -6.08 -25.95 -13.77
C ASP A 106 -6.95 -27.19 -13.51
N ILE A 107 -6.90 -27.80 -12.32
CA ILE A 107 -7.86 -28.79 -11.84
C ILE A 107 -9.27 -28.20 -11.80
N CYS A 108 -9.44 -27.00 -11.21
CA CYS A 108 -10.75 -26.37 -11.13
C CYS A 108 -11.37 -26.14 -12.52
N LYS A 109 -10.58 -25.58 -13.45
CA LYS A 109 -11.03 -25.32 -14.82
C LYS A 109 -11.40 -26.60 -15.56
N ARG A 110 -10.58 -27.67 -15.44
CA ARG A 110 -10.87 -28.95 -16.09
C ARG A 110 -12.12 -29.63 -15.53
N ARG A 111 -12.30 -29.62 -14.21
CA ARG A 111 -13.40 -30.34 -13.54
C ARG A 111 -14.72 -29.57 -13.50
N PHE A 112 -14.68 -28.24 -13.42
CA PHE A 112 -15.87 -27.41 -13.16
C PHE A 112 -16.09 -26.30 -14.20
N GLY A 113 -15.23 -26.16 -15.22
CA GLY A 113 -15.29 -25.07 -16.19
C GLY A 113 -15.02 -23.67 -15.61
N CYS A 114 -14.70 -23.58 -14.32
CA CYS A 114 -14.50 -22.33 -13.59
C CYS A 114 -13.54 -22.54 -12.42
N ILE A 115 -13.05 -21.44 -11.83
CA ILE A 115 -12.22 -21.50 -10.62
C ILE A 115 -13.14 -21.49 -9.41
N LYS A 116 -13.18 -22.60 -8.66
CA LYS A 116 -13.96 -22.75 -7.43
C LYS A 116 -13.20 -22.15 -6.25
N LEU A 117 -13.83 -21.25 -5.51
CA LEU A 117 -13.18 -20.47 -4.44
C LEU A 117 -12.75 -21.35 -3.26
N ASP A 118 -13.59 -22.29 -2.84
CA ASP A 118 -13.30 -23.18 -1.70
C ASP A 118 -12.03 -24.02 -1.93
N LEU A 119 -11.81 -24.47 -3.18
CA LEU A 119 -10.59 -25.20 -3.54
C LEU A 119 -9.35 -24.30 -3.50
N ILE A 120 -9.48 -23.02 -3.86
CA ILE A 120 -8.38 -22.05 -3.76
C ILE A 120 -8.04 -21.82 -2.28
N MET A 121 -9.05 -21.60 -1.44
CA MET A 121 -8.90 -21.34 -0.01
C MET A 121 -8.22 -22.51 0.73
N ASN A 122 -8.64 -23.74 0.44
CA ASN A 122 -8.14 -24.94 1.12
C ASN A 122 -6.73 -25.38 0.67
N ASN A 123 -6.15 -24.73 -0.35
CA ASN A 123 -4.84 -25.11 -0.91
C ASN A 123 -3.79 -23.99 -0.80
N VAL A 124 -4.00 -23.02 0.10
CA VAL A 124 -2.99 -22.02 0.43
C VAL A 124 -1.84 -22.71 1.17
N GLN A 125 -0.63 -22.60 0.64
CA GLN A 125 0.60 -23.14 1.23
C GLN A 125 1.70 -22.09 1.22
N LYS A 126 2.80 -22.35 1.96
CA LYS A 126 4.01 -21.52 1.89
C LYS A 126 4.97 -22.10 0.85
N LEU A 127 5.51 -21.26 -0.02
CA LEU A 127 6.58 -21.60 -0.96
C LEU A 127 7.64 -20.51 -0.93
N THR A 128 8.90 -20.89 -1.13
CA THR A 128 9.99 -19.92 -1.34
C THR A 128 9.83 -19.21 -2.68
N ALA A 129 10.44 -18.04 -2.83
CA ALA A 129 10.41 -17.24 -4.05
C ALA A 129 10.95 -18.02 -5.27
N ASP A 130 11.91 -18.93 -5.05
CA ASP A 130 12.52 -19.77 -6.08
C ASP A 130 11.62 -20.93 -6.56
N GLU A 131 10.74 -21.41 -5.69
CA GLU A 131 9.74 -22.45 -6.03
C GLU A 131 8.53 -21.89 -6.79
N LEU A 132 8.37 -20.57 -6.85
CA LEU A 132 7.23 -19.92 -7.51
C LEU A 132 7.27 -20.09 -9.02
N LYS A 133 6.09 -20.28 -9.61
CA LYS A 133 5.91 -20.39 -11.06
C LYS A 133 4.93 -19.35 -11.58
N VAL A 134 5.12 -18.97 -12.85
CA VAL A 134 4.15 -18.12 -13.55
C VAL A 134 2.79 -18.81 -13.57
N GLY A 135 1.77 -18.10 -13.09
CA GLY A 135 0.40 -18.59 -12.96
C GLY A 135 0.02 -19.03 -11.54
N ASP A 136 0.96 -19.24 -10.62
CA ASP A 136 0.68 -19.38 -9.19
C ASP A 136 0.01 -18.12 -8.65
N MET A 137 -0.81 -18.23 -7.61
CA MET A 137 -1.58 -17.10 -7.09
C MET A 137 -1.05 -16.64 -5.74
N LEU A 138 -0.67 -15.37 -5.65
CA LEU A 138 -0.34 -14.70 -4.39
C LEU A 138 -1.59 -14.06 -3.77
N LEU A 139 -1.55 -13.90 -2.45
CA LEU A 139 -2.65 -13.36 -1.65
C LEU A 139 -2.43 -11.88 -1.34
N ILE A 140 -3.46 -11.06 -1.57
CA ILE A 140 -3.55 -9.66 -1.15
C ILE A 140 -4.63 -9.58 -0.07
N PRO A 141 -4.28 -9.28 1.20
CA PRO A 141 -5.26 -9.17 2.26
C PRO A 141 -6.20 -7.98 2.10
N LYS A 142 -7.44 -8.14 2.55
CA LYS A 142 -8.45 -7.10 2.63
C LYS A 142 -8.46 -6.53 4.05
N ASN A 143 -7.95 -5.31 4.18
CA ASN A 143 -7.75 -4.71 5.49
C ASN A 143 -8.96 -3.88 5.90
N VAL A 144 -9.60 -4.30 6.99
CA VAL A 144 -10.68 -3.57 7.67
C VAL A 144 -10.30 -3.46 9.14
N ASN A 145 -10.39 -2.27 9.73
CA ASN A 145 -10.26 -2.15 11.17
C ASN A 145 -11.61 -2.48 11.82
N ARG A 146 -11.88 -3.77 12.05
CA ARG A 146 -13.20 -4.24 12.55
C ARG A 146 -13.49 -3.78 13.99
N ASN A 147 -12.46 -3.42 14.74
CA ASN A 147 -12.60 -3.11 16.17
C ASN A 147 -13.29 -1.76 16.43
N TYR A 148 -13.29 -0.82 15.47
CA TYR A 148 -13.90 0.50 15.64
C TYR A 148 -14.38 1.08 14.30
N ILE A 149 -15.67 0.90 13.98
CA ILE A 149 -16.29 1.67 12.88
C ILE A 149 -16.50 3.10 13.39
N ILE A 150 -15.82 4.06 12.76
CA ILE A 150 -16.00 5.48 13.05
C ILE A 150 -17.25 5.97 12.31
N SER A 151 -18.09 6.74 13.00
CA SER A 151 -19.37 7.24 12.47
C SER A 151 -19.50 8.76 12.50
N TYR A 152 -18.47 9.50 12.91
CA TYR A 152 -18.49 10.96 12.93
C TYR A 152 -17.09 11.58 12.96
N ILE A 153 -17.03 12.88 12.66
CA ILE A 153 -15.85 13.74 12.81
C ILE A 153 -16.09 14.66 14.00
N LYS A 154 -15.17 14.66 14.97
CA LYS A 154 -15.08 15.72 15.97
C LYS A 154 -14.18 16.82 15.42
N THR A 155 -14.76 17.94 14.99
CA THR A 155 -14.04 18.93 14.18
C THR A 155 -12.93 19.64 14.97
N ALA A 156 -13.06 19.72 16.29
CA ALA A 156 -12.03 20.24 17.20
C ALA A 156 -10.69 19.47 17.16
N ASP A 157 -10.67 18.22 16.67
CA ASP A 157 -9.45 17.42 16.54
C ASP A 157 -8.64 17.82 15.29
N PHE A 158 -9.24 18.57 14.37
CA PHE A 158 -8.66 18.93 13.06
C PHE A 158 -8.56 20.44 12.83
N ILE A 159 -9.09 21.25 13.74
CA ILE A 159 -9.20 22.70 13.58
C ILE A 159 -8.46 23.37 14.73
N GLN A 160 -7.52 24.23 14.39
CA GLN A 160 -6.71 24.99 15.33
C GLN A 160 -7.31 26.38 15.57
N THR A 161 -8.00 26.95 14.58
CA THR A 161 -8.61 28.27 14.72
C THR A 161 -9.81 28.21 15.68
N ARG A 162 -9.65 28.82 16.88
CA ARG A 162 -10.67 28.94 17.93
C ARG A 162 -11.09 30.40 18.23
N THR A 163 -10.87 31.32 17.30
CA THR A 163 -11.04 32.76 17.54
C THR A 163 -12.51 33.16 17.68
N SER A 164 -12.82 34.10 18.57
CA SER A 164 -14.16 34.70 18.75
C SER A 164 -14.70 35.42 17.50
N ASN A 165 -13.83 35.82 16.55
CA ASN A 165 -14.19 36.57 15.35
C ASN A 165 -14.57 35.69 14.14
N ILE A 166 -14.99 34.45 14.35
CA ILE A 166 -15.44 33.57 13.26
C ILE A 166 -16.87 33.94 12.85
N ARG A 167 -17.03 34.35 11.58
CA ARG A 167 -18.33 34.78 11.02
C ARG A 167 -19.33 33.63 10.85
N LYS A 168 -18.88 32.41 10.53
CA LYS A 168 -19.71 31.20 10.39
C LYS A 168 -18.96 29.99 10.94
N TRP A 169 -19.53 29.38 11.97
CA TRP A 169 -18.99 28.18 12.60
C TRP A 169 -19.47 26.94 11.86
N ILE A 170 -18.54 26.01 11.57
CA ILE A 170 -18.94 24.67 11.15
C ILE A 170 -19.36 23.85 12.38
N PRO A 171 -20.19 22.80 12.22
CA PRO A 171 -20.61 21.97 13.34
C PRO A 171 -19.44 21.35 14.11
N GLU A 172 -19.56 21.24 15.44
CA GLU A 172 -18.55 20.59 16.28
C GLU A 172 -18.43 19.08 16.02
N LYS A 173 -19.56 18.49 15.63
CA LYS A 173 -19.70 17.07 15.32
C LYS A 173 -20.39 16.91 13.97
N ILE A 174 -19.71 16.27 13.02
CA ILE A 174 -20.26 15.97 11.69
C ILE A 174 -20.48 14.46 11.60
N ILE A 175 -21.74 14.04 11.52
CA ILE A 175 -22.10 12.62 11.42
C ILE A 175 -21.77 12.11 10.01
N PHE A 176 -21.20 10.92 9.94
CA PHE A 176 -20.92 10.25 8.66
C PHE A 176 -22.22 9.94 7.93
N ASN A 177 -22.24 10.26 6.64
CA ASN A 177 -23.37 10.03 5.76
C ASN A 177 -22.85 9.79 4.34
N PRO A 178 -23.47 8.89 3.56
CA PRO A 178 -23.04 8.65 2.19
C PRO A 178 -22.98 9.93 1.34
N ARG A 179 -23.88 10.91 1.54
CA ARG A 179 -23.83 12.20 0.84
C ARG A 179 -22.58 12.99 1.20
N LEU A 180 -22.26 13.10 2.50
CA LEU A 180 -21.02 13.72 2.95
C LEU A 180 -19.77 13.05 2.35
N PHE A 181 -19.75 11.71 2.31
CA PHE A 181 -18.63 10.98 1.72
C PHE A 181 -18.51 11.21 0.22
N ARG A 182 -19.64 11.36 -0.49
CA ARG A 182 -19.66 11.76 -1.90
C ARG A 182 -19.01 13.13 -2.10
N PHE A 183 -19.29 14.10 -1.22
CA PHE A 183 -18.64 15.41 -1.21
C PHE A 183 -17.12 15.32 -0.98
N PHE A 184 -16.67 14.44 -0.07
CA PHE A 184 -15.24 14.13 0.07
C PHE A 184 -14.65 13.54 -1.21
N GLY A 185 -15.39 12.68 -1.90
CA GLY A 185 -15.03 12.17 -3.22
C GLY A 185 -14.82 13.29 -4.25
N TYR A 186 -15.76 14.23 -4.36
CA TYR A 186 -15.61 15.41 -5.22
C TYR A 186 -14.39 16.24 -4.83
N TYR A 187 -14.10 16.39 -3.54
CA TYR A 187 -12.93 17.16 -3.11
C TYR A 187 -11.64 16.46 -3.52
N LEU A 188 -11.58 15.14 -3.37
CA LEU A 188 -10.43 14.35 -3.80
C LEU A 188 -10.21 14.42 -5.31
N ALA A 189 -11.26 14.62 -6.11
CA ALA A 189 -11.16 14.85 -7.54
C ALA A 189 -10.79 16.31 -7.85
N GLU A 190 -11.73 17.22 -7.62
CA GLU A 190 -11.71 18.59 -8.15
C GLU A 190 -11.44 19.67 -7.08
N GLY A 191 -11.33 19.24 -5.83
CA GLY A 191 -11.17 20.12 -4.68
C GLY A 191 -9.73 20.58 -4.43
N ARG A 192 -9.61 21.76 -3.82
CA ARG A 192 -8.39 22.29 -3.21
C ARG A 192 -8.71 23.17 -2.01
N VAL A 193 -7.74 23.35 -1.12
CA VAL A 193 -7.77 24.39 -0.09
C VAL A 193 -7.14 25.63 -0.72
N PHE A 194 -7.77 26.79 -0.51
CA PHE A 194 -7.16 28.07 -0.83
C PHE A 194 -6.74 28.78 0.45
N PHE A 195 -5.68 29.56 0.35
CA PHE A 195 -5.01 30.21 1.47
C PHE A 195 -5.17 31.72 1.36
N THR A 196 -5.07 32.41 2.50
CA THR A 196 -5.11 33.87 2.52
C THR A 196 -3.92 34.45 1.75
N SER A 197 -4.13 35.58 1.10
CA SER A 197 -3.07 36.39 0.50
C SER A 197 -2.43 37.38 1.48
N ASP A 198 -2.97 37.47 2.71
CA ASP A 198 -2.46 38.35 3.75
C ASP A 198 -1.05 37.91 4.18
N LYS A 199 -0.06 38.77 3.90
CA LYS A 199 1.35 38.55 4.19
C LYS A 199 1.65 38.38 5.68
N LYS A 200 0.72 38.77 6.57
CA LYS A 200 0.85 38.58 8.02
C LYS A 200 0.80 37.11 8.45
N TYR A 201 0.20 36.24 7.63
CA TYR A 201 0.04 34.82 7.95
C TYR A 201 0.75 33.95 6.92
N ASP A 202 1.62 33.04 7.37
CA ASP A 202 2.19 32.04 6.47
C ASP A 202 1.14 30.97 6.15
N LYS A 203 0.56 31.05 4.94
CA LYS A 203 -0.35 30.04 4.35
C LYS A 203 -1.49 29.62 5.28
N LYS A 204 -2.23 30.57 5.84
CA LYS A 204 -3.44 30.27 6.62
C LYS A 204 -4.60 29.86 5.69
N PRO A 205 -5.25 28.69 5.90
CA PRO A 205 -6.41 28.28 5.11
C PRO A 205 -7.55 29.31 5.19
N SER A 206 -8.19 29.59 4.06
CA SER A 206 -9.33 30.51 3.96
C SER A 206 -10.62 29.84 3.49
N GLY A 207 -10.53 28.58 3.05
CA GLY A 207 -11.67 27.81 2.57
C GLY A 207 -11.26 26.71 1.61
N ILE A 208 -12.26 26.17 0.92
CA ILE A 208 -12.05 25.20 -0.16
C ILE A 208 -12.73 25.64 -1.45
N ASP A 209 -12.12 25.30 -2.58
CA ASP A 209 -12.66 25.48 -3.92
C ASP A 209 -12.80 24.12 -4.60
N PHE A 210 -13.87 23.95 -5.38
CA PHE A 210 -13.99 22.95 -6.42
C PHE A 210 -13.88 23.63 -7.78
N THR A 211 -13.19 22.99 -8.73
CA THR A 211 -13.14 23.46 -10.12
C THR A 211 -13.69 22.36 -11.01
N ILE A 212 -14.92 22.52 -11.49
CA ILE A 212 -15.63 21.52 -12.32
C ILE A 212 -15.90 22.08 -13.71
N ASN A 213 -16.37 21.25 -14.64
CA ASN A 213 -16.86 21.75 -15.93
C ASN A 213 -18.18 22.51 -15.75
N ILE A 214 -18.37 23.59 -16.50
CA ILE A 214 -19.57 24.45 -16.41
C ILE A 214 -20.88 23.69 -16.68
N ASN A 215 -20.84 22.60 -17.46
CA ASN A 215 -22.01 21.79 -17.81
C ASN A 215 -22.31 20.68 -16.80
N GLU A 216 -21.49 20.48 -15.77
CA GLU A 216 -21.68 19.44 -14.74
C GLU A 216 -22.66 19.87 -13.65
N ASN A 217 -23.88 20.25 -14.07
CA ASN A 217 -24.92 20.81 -13.19
C ASN A 217 -25.27 19.90 -12.02
N ASP A 218 -25.27 18.57 -12.22
CA ASP A 218 -25.54 17.61 -11.15
C ASP A 218 -24.47 17.63 -10.07
N ILE A 219 -23.19 17.77 -10.45
CA ILE A 219 -22.09 17.85 -9.49
C ILE A 219 -22.15 19.19 -8.77
N LYS A 220 -22.39 20.28 -9.50
CA LYS A 220 -22.56 21.64 -8.96
C LYS A 220 -23.63 21.67 -7.86
N LYS A 221 -24.83 21.20 -8.18
CA LYS A 221 -25.98 21.16 -7.26
C LYS A 221 -25.66 20.35 -6.01
N ASP A 222 -25.10 19.16 -6.18
CA ASP A 222 -24.80 18.24 -5.08
C ASP A 222 -23.72 18.81 -4.13
N ILE A 223 -22.67 19.46 -4.67
CA ILE A 223 -21.66 20.16 -3.86
C ILE A 223 -22.31 21.27 -3.02
N ILE A 224 -23.16 22.11 -3.62
CA ILE A 224 -23.79 23.25 -2.94
C ILE A 224 -24.71 22.78 -1.81
N GLU A 225 -25.59 21.82 -2.10
CA GLU A 225 -26.56 21.29 -1.13
C GLU A 225 -25.85 20.62 0.05
N ILE A 226 -24.88 19.74 -0.21
CA ILE A 226 -24.15 19.03 0.86
C ILE A 226 -23.29 20.01 1.67
N GLY A 227 -22.67 20.99 1.02
CA GLY A 227 -21.91 22.05 1.70
C GLY A 227 -22.77 22.83 2.71
N LYS A 228 -24.00 23.19 2.30
CA LYS A 228 -24.96 23.87 3.17
C LYS A 228 -25.44 22.98 4.31
N GLU A 229 -25.84 21.75 4.00
CA GLU A 229 -26.42 20.81 4.95
C GLU A 229 -25.43 20.38 6.04
N PHE A 230 -24.21 19.98 5.67
CA PHE A 230 -23.26 19.38 6.62
C PHE A 230 -22.30 20.37 7.27
N PHE A 231 -22.09 21.54 6.66
CA PHE A 231 -21.14 22.54 7.17
C PHE A 231 -21.78 23.87 7.51
N ASN A 232 -23.07 24.07 7.24
CA ASN A 232 -23.78 25.34 7.41
C ASN A 232 -23.13 26.51 6.64
N LEU A 233 -22.57 26.21 5.46
CA LEU A 233 -21.86 27.19 4.63
C LEU A 233 -22.58 27.37 3.28
N ASP A 234 -22.71 28.63 2.88
CA ASP A 234 -23.21 28.98 1.55
C ASP A 234 -22.05 28.99 0.57
N ALA A 235 -22.28 28.42 -0.61
CA ALA A 235 -21.30 28.40 -1.69
C ALA A 235 -21.31 29.73 -2.46
N SER A 236 -20.13 30.22 -2.82
CA SER A 236 -19.95 31.25 -3.84
C SER A 236 -19.63 30.57 -5.17
N ILE A 237 -20.30 31.01 -6.24
CA ILE A 237 -20.19 30.40 -7.56
C ILE A 237 -19.60 31.44 -8.51
N LEU A 238 -18.56 31.03 -9.24
CA LEU A 238 -17.96 31.80 -10.31
C LEU A 238 -17.88 30.93 -11.55
N ASP A 239 -18.74 31.20 -12.53
CA ASP A 239 -18.65 30.59 -13.85
C ASP A 239 -17.52 31.27 -14.65
N ILE A 240 -16.72 30.46 -15.36
CA ILE A 240 -15.57 30.89 -16.16
C ILE A 240 -15.75 30.28 -17.56
N PRO A 241 -16.66 30.82 -18.38
CA PRO A 241 -17.05 30.23 -19.66
C PRO A 241 -15.86 30.05 -20.62
N GLU A 242 -14.88 30.96 -20.59
CA GLU A 242 -13.70 30.92 -21.47
C GLU A 242 -12.82 29.68 -21.24
N ARG A 243 -12.95 29.04 -20.09
CA ARG A 243 -12.24 27.80 -19.73
C ARG A 243 -13.17 26.60 -19.60
N ASN A 244 -14.43 26.73 -19.99
CA ASN A 244 -15.51 25.76 -19.74
C ASN A 244 -15.56 25.33 -18.26
N GLY A 245 -15.21 26.25 -17.34
CA GLY A 245 -15.04 25.94 -15.93
C GLY A 245 -16.08 26.61 -15.05
N CYS A 246 -16.37 26.01 -13.91
CA CYS A 246 -17.13 26.60 -12.82
C CYS A 246 -16.34 26.40 -11.53
N ARG A 247 -16.12 27.50 -10.79
CA ARG A 247 -15.55 27.46 -9.45
C ARG A 247 -16.66 27.57 -8.42
N ILE A 248 -16.66 26.64 -7.47
CA ILE A 248 -17.55 26.63 -6.31
C ILE A 248 -16.69 26.76 -5.06
N SER A 249 -16.86 27.85 -4.32
CA SER A 249 -16.01 28.23 -3.20
C SER A 249 -16.79 28.28 -1.90
N PHE A 250 -16.24 27.68 -0.84
CA PHE A 250 -16.74 27.81 0.53
C PHE A 250 -15.72 28.57 1.37
N PHE A 251 -16.02 29.83 1.69
CA PHE A 251 -15.14 30.71 2.46
C PHE A 251 -15.27 30.44 3.97
N SER A 252 -14.42 29.55 4.48
CA SER A 252 -14.31 29.25 5.91
C SER A 252 -12.93 28.71 6.25
N THR A 253 -12.20 29.41 7.12
CA THR A 253 -10.91 28.93 7.66
C THR A 253 -11.06 27.57 8.34
N GLN A 254 -12.14 27.35 9.08
CA GLN A 254 -12.41 26.09 9.75
C GLN A 254 -12.58 24.93 8.75
N MET A 255 -13.33 25.16 7.67
CA MET A 255 -13.47 24.16 6.61
C MET A 255 -12.14 23.92 5.89
N GLY A 256 -11.36 24.98 5.64
CA GLY A 256 -10.03 24.87 5.04
C GLY A 256 -9.06 24.02 5.88
N GLU A 257 -8.98 24.27 7.19
CA GLU A 257 -8.17 23.48 8.13
C GLU A 257 -8.64 22.02 8.21
N LEU A 258 -9.95 21.82 8.32
CA LEU A 258 -10.55 20.49 8.36
C LEU A 258 -10.17 19.68 7.12
N PHE A 259 -10.39 20.22 5.91
CA PHE A 259 -10.09 19.52 4.66
C PHE A 259 -8.59 19.35 4.41
N LEU A 260 -7.76 20.31 4.83
CA LEU A 260 -6.32 20.16 4.78
C LEU A 260 -5.85 18.97 5.63
N ASN A 261 -6.40 18.78 6.83
CA ASN A 261 -6.02 17.68 7.70
C ASN A 261 -6.64 16.34 7.29
N LEU A 262 -7.88 16.35 6.80
CA LEU A 262 -8.56 15.13 6.34
C LEU A 262 -8.03 14.62 5.00
N PHE A 263 -7.74 15.52 4.06
CA PHE A 263 -7.48 15.14 2.67
C PHE A 263 -6.21 15.73 2.07
N ASN A 264 -5.55 16.65 2.76
CA ASN A 264 -4.47 17.48 2.24
C ASN A 264 -4.91 18.33 1.03
N THR A 265 -3.98 19.06 0.44
CA THR A 265 -4.24 19.84 -0.78
C THR A 265 -3.09 19.76 -1.78
N GLY A 266 -3.41 20.01 -3.05
CA GLY A 266 -2.52 19.80 -4.20
C GLY A 266 -2.64 18.38 -4.76
N SER A 267 -2.80 18.28 -6.09
CA SER A 267 -3.15 17.03 -6.80
C SER A 267 -2.21 15.85 -6.50
N SER A 268 -0.90 16.11 -6.36
CA SER A 268 0.11 15.08 -6.06
C SER A 268 0.24 14.73 -4.58
N LYS A 269 -0.40 15.50 -3.69
CA LYS A 269 -0.29 15.38 -2.22
C LYS A 269 -1.58 14.95 -1.54
N LYS A 270 -2.71 14.94 -2.28
CA LYS A 270 -4.00 14.47 -1.77
C LYS A 270 -3.85 13.08 -1.15
N LYS A 271 -4.50 12.88 -0.01
CA LYS A 271 -4.57 11.62 0.73
C LYS A 271 -5.93 11.52 1.41
N ILE A 272 -6.20 10.42 2.07
CA ILE A 272 -7.40 10.22 2.89
C ILE A 272 -6.91 9.94 4.30
N CYS A 273 -7.39 10.71 5.28
CA CYS A 273 -7.09 10.51 6.68
C CYS A 273 -7.57 9.12 7.14
N PRO A 274 -6.81 8.42 8.01
CA PRO A 274 -7.22 7.13 8.56
C PRO A 274 -8.61 7.13 9.20
N LEU A 275 -9.04 8.26 9.77
CA LEU A 275 -10.39 8.40 10.33
C LEU A 275 -11.48 8.13 9.28
N ILE A 276 -11.30 8.64 8.06
CA ILE A 276 -12.25 8.46 6.95
C ILE A 276 -12.14 7.04 6.36
N LEU A 277 -10.94 6.46 6.32
CA LEU A 277 -10.71 5.09 5.82
C LEU A 277 -11.36 4.01 6.69
N ASN A 278 -11.62 4.31 7.96
CA ASN A 278 -12.29 3.42 8.91
C ASN A 278 -13.82 3.62 8.98
N ALA A 279 -14.40 4.39 8.05
CA ALA A 279 -15.86 4.44 7.87
C ALA A 279 -16.42 3.09 7.38
N ASP A 280 -17.74 2.93 7.45
CA ASP A 280 -18.42 1.77 6.88
C ASP A 280 -18.36 1.73 5.34
N ASP A 281 -18.74 0.58 4.79
CA ASP A 281 -18.64 0.29 3.37
C ASP A 281 -19.58 1.15 2.50
N ASN A 282 -20.73 1.60 3.03
CA ASN A 282 -21.66 2.45 2.28
C ASN A 282 -21.10 3.85 2.11
N ASN A 283 -20.53 4.39 3.19
CA ASN A 283 -19.81 5.65 3.18
C ASN A 283 -18.61 5.62 2.23
N LEU A 284 -17.76 4.60 2.32
CA LEU A 284 -16.61 4.46 1.43
C LEU A 284 -16.99 4.26 -0.04
N ARG A 285 -18.06 3.50 -0.32
CA ARG A 285 -18.60 3.33 -1.68
C ARG A 285 -19.04 4.68 -2.25
N SER A 286 -19.66 5.52 -1.44
CA SER A 286 -20.09 6.85 -1.85
C SER A 286 -18.93 7.82 -2.11
N LEU A 287 -17.85 7.74 -1.31
CA LEU A 287 -16.61 8.48 -1.55
C LEU A 287 -15.97 8.10 -2.89
N VAL A 288 -15.82 6.80 -3.16
CA VAL A 288 -15.29 6.32 -4.43
C VAL A 288 -16.19 6.75 -5.60
N TYR A 289 -17.51 6.70 -5.42
CA TYR A 289 -18.47 7.17 -6.43
C TYR A 289 -18.27 8.66 -6.74
N GLY A 290 -18.19 9.52 -5.73
CA GLY A 290 -17.96 10.96 -5.90
C GLY A 290 -16.63 11.25 -6.60
N TRP A 291 -15.55 10.57 -6.17
CA TRP A 291 -14.24 10.72 -6.79
C TRP A 291 -14.26 10.32 -8.27
N LEU A 292 -14.83 9.16 -8.60
CA LEU A 292 -14.95 8.70 -9.98
C LEU A 292 -15.97 9.49 -10.81
N LYS A 293 -16.81 10.32 -10.20
CA LYS A 293 -17.75 11.20 -10.93
C LYS A 293 -17.04 12.49 -11.37
N GLY A 294 -16.06 12.98 -10.61
CA GLY A 294 -15.18 14.07 -11.04
C GLY A 294 -14.03 13.58 -11.94
N ASP A 295 -13.17 12.70 -11.42
CA ASP A 295 -11.91 12.28 -12.06
C ASP A 295 -12.03 11.02 -12.95
N GLY A 296 -13.22 10.42 -13.03
CA GLY A 296 -13.41 9.11 -13.65
C GLY A 296 -13.93 9.16 -15.07
N TRP A 297 -13.44 8.26 -15.91
CA TRP A 297 -13.92 8.09 -17.28
C TRP A 297 -14.17 6.62 -17.61
N HIS A 298 -14.99 6.38 -18.64
CA HIS A 298 -15.37 5.04 -19.09
C HIS A 298 -14.57 4.66 -20.33
N TYR A 299 -13.97 3.47 -20.29
CA TYR A 299 -13.34 2.85 -21.45
C TYR A 299 -14.12 1.60 -21.84
N ILE A 300 -14.65 1.60 -23.06
CA ILE A 300 -15.38 0.48 -23.64
C ILE A 300 -14.66 0.07 -24.93
N ASN A 301 -14.31 -1.21 -25.04
CA ASN A 301 -13.84 -1.81 -26.27
C ASN A 301 -14.63 -3.10 -26.49
N ILE A 302 -15.50 -3.07 -27.49
CA ILE A 302 -16.48 -4.14 -27.77
C ILE A 302 -15.77 -5.40 -28.27
N GLU A 303 -14.83 -5.25 -29.20
CA GLU A 303 -14.06 -6.37 -29.80
C GLU A 303 -13.31 -7.19 -28.74
N LYS A 304 -12.70 -6.52 -27.76
CA LYS A 304 -11.95 -7.16 -26.68
C LYS A 304 -12.82 -7.47 -25.45
N ASN A 305 -14.13 -7.20 -25.53
CA ASN A 305 -15.08 -7.30 -24.42
C ASN A 305 -14.60 -6.61 -23.13
N ILE A 306 -14.02 -5.43 -23.29
CA ILE A 306 -13.46 -4.63 -22.20
C ILE A 306 -14.45 -3.52 -21.83
N ASN A 307 -14.79 -3.45 -20.55
CA ASN A 307 -15.58 -2.35 -19.98
C ASN A 307 -14.99 -1.94 -18.62
N HIS A 308 -14.29 -0.81 -18.61
CA HIS A 308 -13.61 -0.28 -17.44
C HIS A 308 -14.14 1.08 -17.05
N ARG A 309 -14.29 1.30 -15.74
CA ARG A 309 -14.26 2.64 -15.16
C ARG A 309 -12.85 2.90 -14.66
N ILE A 310 -12.26 4.02 -15.07
CA ILE A 310 -10.88 4.35 -14.79
C ILE A 310 -10.87 5.67 -14.04
N GLY A 311 -10.23 5.70 -12.88
CA GLY A 311 -9.90 6.93 -12.19
C GLY A 311 -8.39 7.14 -12.19
N SER A 312 -7.95 8.39 -12.22
CA SER A 312 -6.52 8.74 -12.22
C SER A 312 -6.19 9.85 -11.23
N SER A 313 -5.00 9.80 -10.66
CA SER A 313 -4.47 10.88 -9.84
C SER A 313 -2.94 10.91 -9.96
N SER A 314 -2.36 12.08 -9.72
CA SER A 314 -0.90 12.24 -9.56
C SER A 314 -0.43 11.89 -8.15
N SER A 315 -1.34 11.72 -7.18
CA SER A 315 -1.01 11.21 -5.84
C SER A 315 -1.03 9.69 -5.80
N ILE A 316 0.15 9.08 -5.66
CA ILE A 316 0.28 7.63 -5.43
C ILE A 316 -0.36 7.21 -4.09
N CYS A 317 -0.32 8.07 -3.07
CA CYS A 317 -0.92 7.81 -1.77
C CYS A 317 -2.43 7.65 -1.90
N LEU A 318 -3.10 8.60 -2.57
CA LEU A 318 -4.53 8.55 -2.82
C LEU A 318 -4.90 7.30 -3.64
N ILE A 319 -4.16 7.00 -4.70
CA ILE A 319 -4.46 5.84 -5.57
C ILE A 319 -4.30 4.52 -4.81
N ASN A 320 -3.30 4.41 -3.95
CA ASN A 320 -3.14 3.26 -3.07
C ASN A 320 -4.29 3.14 -2.08
N GLN A 321 -4.73 4.24 -1.46
CA GLN A 321 -5.86 4.23 -0.52
C GLN A 321 -7.19 3.88 -1.22
N LEU A 322 -7.44 4.42 -2.42
CA LEU A 322 -8.59 4.07 -3.24
C LEU A 322 -8.56 2.59 -3.67
N TYR A 323 -7.39 2.06 -4.01
CA TYR A 323 -7.20 0.63 -4.26
C TYR A 323 -7.57 -0.20 -3.02
N LEU A 324 -7.08 0.17 -1.84
CA LEU A 324 -7.40 -0.51 -0.58
C LEU A 324 -8.91 -0.47 -0.25
N ILE A 325 -9.56 0.68 -0.48
CA ILE A 325 -11.03 0.80 -0.35
C ILE A 325 -11.73 -0.15 -1.32
N LEU A 326 -11.34 -0.16 -2.59
CA LEU A 326 -12.00 -0.97 -3.62
C LEU A 326 -11.87 -2.48 -3.33
N ILE A 327 -10.69 -2.96 -2.91
CA ILE A 327 -10.53 -4.39 -2.56
C ILE A 327 -11.37 -4.77 -1.34
N ARG A 328 -11.52 -3.86 -0.37
CA ARG A 328 -12.42 -4.01 0.79
C ARG A 328 -13.87 -4.13 0.35
N LEU A 329 -14.32 -3.29 -0.58
CA LEU A 329 -15.69 -3.29 -1.13
C LEU A 329 -16.01 -4.49 -2.04
N GLY A 330 -15.11 -5.47 -2.16
CA GLY A 330 -15.30 -6.67 -2.99
C GLY A 330 -15.01 -6.44 -4.48
N GLU A 331 -14.33 -5.36 -4.83
CA GLU A 331 -13.83 -5.15 -6.20
C GLU A 331 -12.47 -5.82 -6.41
N MET A 332 -12.13 -6.06 -7.67
CA MET A 332 -10.81 -6.55 -8.09
C MET A 332 -10.11 -5.49 -8.95
N PRO A 333 -9.84 -4.29 -8.41
CA PRO A 333 -9.21 -3.21 -9.15
C PRO A 333 -7.83 -3.60 -9.65
N ARG A 334 -7.40 -3.02 -10.77
CA ARG A 334 -6.01 -3.10 -11.25
C ARG A 334 -5.36 -1.73 -11.09
N LEU A 335 -4.09 -1.71 -10.72
CA LEU A 335 -3.27 -0.50 -10.73
C LEU A 335 -2.54 -0.38 -12.06
N GLY A 336 -2.36 0.85 -12.51
CA GLY A 336 -1.49 1.15 -13.64
C GLY A 336 -0.80 2.50 -13.49
N ILE A 337 0.22 2.68 -14.32
CA ILE A 337 0.94 3.94 -14.46
C ILE A 337 0.87 4.34 -15.93
N SER A 338 0.54 5.59 -16.19
CA SER A 338 0.86 6.22 -17.46
C SER A 338 1.95 7.25 -17.24
N SER A 339 3.14 6.94 -17.72
CA SER A 339 4.19 7.93 -17.98
C SER A 339 4.08 8.34 -19.45
N HIS A 340 4.17 9.63 -19.75
CA HIS A 340 4.23 10.12 -21.13
C HIS A 340 5.60 9.75 -21.72
N LYS A 341 5.71 8.55 -22.30
CA LYS A 341 6.87 8.20 -23.13
C LYS A 341 6.89 9.12 -24.35
N GLY A 342 7.97 9.88 -24.55
CA GLY A 342 8.26 10.53 -25.83
C GLY A 342 7.87 12.01 -25.99
N GLN A 343 7.62 12.78 -24.94
CA GLN A 343 7.65 14.25 -25.13
C GLN A 343 9.11 14.70 -25.24
N ASN A 344 9.47 15.29 -26.39
CA ASN A 344 10.68 16.09 -26.55
C ASN A 344 10.66 17.17 -25.46
N ARG A 345 11.44 16.97 -24.38
CA ARG A 345 11.56 17.90 -23.23
C ARG A 345 11.78 19.34 -23.72
N SER A 346 12.62 19.48 -24.74
CA SER A 346 12.96 20.71 -25.44
C SER A 346 11.81 21.39 -26.20
N SER A 347 10.79 20.64 -26.65
CA SER A 347 9.62 21.21 -27.36
C SER A 347 8.51 21.64 -26.41
N ALA A 348 8.40 20.99 -25.24
CA ALA A 348 7.46 21.35 -24.17
C ALA A 348 7.93 22.60 -23.41
N GLU A 349 9.23 22.69 -23.09
CA GLU A 349 9.84 23.89 -22.50
C GLU A 349 9.76 25.11 -23.42
N LYS A 350 10.08 24.96 -24.72
CA LYS A 350 9.93 26.04 -25.72
C LYS A 350 8.49 26.56 -25.87
N ARG A 351 7.48 25.78 -25.48
CA ARG A 351 6.06 26.14 -25.54
C ARG A 351 5.45 26.47 -24.18
N GLY A 352 6.26 26.53 -23.11
CA GLY A 352 5.79 26.87 -21.76
C GLY A 352 4.92 25.79 -21.08
N PHE A 353 4.94 24.55 -21.56
CA PHE A 353 4.19 23.45 -20.94
C PHE A 353 5.02 22.77 -19.86
N TYR A 354 4.52 22.79 -18.63
CA TYR A 354 5.09 22.03 -17.51
C TYR A 354 5.08 20.52 -17.81
N LEU A 355 6.19 19.84 -17.50
CA LEU A 355 6.32 18.38 -17.56
C LEU A 355 5.14 17.72 -16.84
N ARG A 356 4.30 16.98 -17.58
CA ARG A 356 3.14 16.30 -16.99
C ARG A 356 3.62 15.28 -15.95
N HIS A 357 3.10 15.39 -14.73
CA HIS A 357 3.37 14.46 -13.64
C HIS A 357 3.02 13.03 -14.02
N THR A 358 3.73 12.05 -13.44
CA THR A 358 3.36 10.64 -13.51
C THR A 358 1.91 10.47 -13.01
N ASN A 359 1.05 9.90 -13.86
CA ASN A 359 -0.33 9.63 -13.50
C ASN A 359 -0.50 8.16 -13.13
N TYR A 360 -1.01 7.94 -11.92
CA TYR A 360 -1.38 6.64 -11.39
C TYR A 360 -2.86 6.40 -11.64
N LYS A 361 -3.22 5.15 -11.93
CA LYS A 361 -4.58 4.78 -12.36
C LYS A 361 -5.10 3.60 -11.56
N VAL A 362 -6.40 3.65 -11.28
CA VAL A 362 -7.17 2.48 -10.82
C VAL A 362 -8.18 2.11 -11.89
N TYR A 363 -8.16 0.85 -12.30
CA TYR A 363 -9.08 0.28 -13.28
C TYR A 363 -10.08 -0.63 -12.57
N ILE A 364 -11.36 -0.32 -12.70
CA ILE A 364 -12.47 -1.12 -12.17
C ILE A 364 -13.15 -1.79 -13.36
N THR A 365 -13.05 -3.11 -13.44
CA THR A 365 -13.69 -3.90 -14.51
C THR A 365 -15.14 -4.20 -14.15
N LYS A 366 -16.09 -3.85 -15.03
CA LYS A 366 -17.52 -4.12 -14.77
C LYS A 366 -17.84 -5.61 -14.73
N SER A 367 -17.27 -6.39 -15.65
CA SER A 367 -17.45 -7.85 -15.66
C SER A 367 -16.31 -8.57 -14.94
N LYS A 368 -16.67 -9.33 -13.90
CA LYS A 368 -15.73 -10.21 -13.17
C LYS A 368 -15.71 -11.63 -13.76
N LYS A 369 -16.60 -11.95 -14.72
CA LYS A 369 -16.74 -13.28 -15.33
C LYS A 369 -15.45 -13.66 -16.06
N GLY A 370 -14.95 -14.87 -15.82
CA GLY A 370 -13.72 -15.36 -16.45
C GLY A 370 -12.41 -14.73 -15.94
N SER A 371 -12.46 -13.77 -15.00
CA SER A 371 -11.25 -13.20 -14.40
C SER A 371 -10.38 -14.31 -13.80
N PRO A 372 -9.06 -14.33 -14.08
CA PRO A 372 -8.15 -15.27 -13.44
C PRO A 372 -7.88 -14.90 -11.97
N ARG A 373 -8.27 -13.68 -11.55
CA ARG A 373 -8.29 -13.28 -10.14
C ARG A 373 -9.58 -13.78 -9.47
N LYS A 374 -9.47 -14.07 -8.18
CA LYS A 374 -10.58 -14.47 -7.31
C LYS A 374 -10.48 -13.71 -5.99
N HIS A 375 -11.57 -13.62 -5.26
CA HIS A 375 -11.56 -13.02 -3.93
C HIS A 375 -12.58 -13.71 -3.06
N ASP A 376 -12.31 -13.75 -1.76
CA ASP A 376 -13.24 -14.14 -0.71
C ASP A 376 -13.50 -12.91 0.20
N GLU A 377 -13.87 -13.14 1.46
CA GLU A 377 -14.03 -12.09 2.47
C GLU A 377 -12.70 -11.43 2.89
N ASN A 378 -11.59 -12.18 2.90
CA ASN A 378 -10.32 -11.81 3.52
C ASN A 378 -9.20 -11.49 2.53
N TYR A 379 -9.25 -12.02 1.32
CA TYR A 379 -8.14 -12.00 0.37
C TYR A 379 -8.61 -11.77 -1.05
N ILE A 380 -7.71 -11.21 -1.86
CA ILE A 380 -7.71 -11.34 -3.30
C ILE A 380 -6.57 -12.28 -3.69
N TYR A 381 -6.91 -13.30 -4.46
CA TYR A 381 -5.96 -14.21 -5.09
C TYR A 381 -5.63 -13.69 -6.47
N THR A 382 -4.36 -13.42 -6.73
CA THR A 382 -3.92 -12.89 -8.03
C THR A 382 -2.76 -13.66 -8.63
N PRO A 383 -2.83 -14.05 -9.91
CA PRO A 383 -1.78 -14.85 -10.54
C PRO A 383 -0.50 -14.03 -10.76
N ILE A 384 0.64 -14.69 -10.56
CA ILE A 384 1.95 -14.25 -11.03
C ILE A 384 1.93 -14.27 -12.54
N THR A 385 2.35 -13.17 -13.15
CA THR A 385 2.43 -12.98 -14.61
C THR A 385 3.85 -13.06 -15.14
N GLU A 386 4.84 -12.80 -14.28
CA GLU A 386 6.25 -12.69 -14.67
C GLU A 386 7.12 -12.88 -13.43
N ILE A 387 8.22 -13.64 -13.57
CA ILE A 387 9.28 -13.79 -12.57
C ILE A 387 10.60 -13.54 -13.31
N LYS A 388 11.46 -12.71 -12.73
CA LYS A 388 12.79 -12.41 -13.26
C LYS A 388 13.84 -12.53 -12.18
N ASP A 389 15.02 -12.95 -12.58
CA ASP A 389 16.20 -13.00 -11.74
C ASP A 389 17.06 -11.78 -12.04
N LYS A 390 17.54 -11.12 -11.00
CA LYS A 390 18.40 -9.94 -11.13
C LYS A 390 19.52 -10.01 -10.12
N GLU A 391 20.75 -9.80 -10.59
CA GLU A 391 21.90 -9.63 -9.70
C GLU A 391 21.70 -8.38 -8.83
N TYR A 392 21.99 -8.53 -7.55
CA TYR A 392 21.84 -7.49 -6.56
C TYR A 392 23.00 -7.56 -5.57
N ASN A 393 23.59 -6.39 -5.33
CA ASN A 393 24.57 -6.19 -4.27
C ASN A 393 24.13 -4.98 -3.45
N GLY A 394 23.70 -5.20 -2.22
CA GLY A 394 23.21 -4.15 -1.34
C GLY A 394 22.55 -4.69 -0.08
N ILE A 395 21.96 -3.79 0.71
CA ILE A 395 21.29 -4.18 1.95
C ILE A 395 19.93 -4.80 1.62
N VAL A 396 19.55 -5.84 2.34
CA VAL A 396 18.19 -6.41 2.34
C VAL A 396 17.60 -6.37 3.73
N TYR A 397 16.27 -6.33 3.81
CA TYR A 397 15.52 -6.14 5.05
C TYR A 397 14.48 -7.25 5.26
N ASN A 398 14.21 -7.58 6.51
CA ASN A 398 13.03 -8.35 6.91
C ASN A 398 12.51 -7.84 8.26
N LEU A 399 11.25 -8.13 8.57
CA LEU A 399 10.60 -7.74 9.81
C LEU A 399 10.24 -8.99 10.63
N SER A 400 10.27 -8.86 11.95
CA SER A 400 9.55 -9.74 12.88
C SER A 400 8.39 -8.97 13.46
N ILE A 401 7.23 -9.60 13.48
CA ILE A 401 5.95 -9.01 13.85
C ILE A 401 5.44 -9.76 15.08
N GLU A 402 4.98 -9.00 16.07
CA GLU A 402 4.46 -9.54 17.32
C GLU A 402 3.23 -10.43 17.04
N ASN A 403 3.13 -11.59 17.72
CA ASN A 403 2.00 -12.52 17.70
C ASN A 403 1.63 -13.17 16.35
N ILE A 404 2.10 -12.64 15.22
CA ILE A 404 1.71 -13.07 13.87
C ILE A 404 2.94 -13.16 12.97
N HIS A 405 3.19 -14.35 12.41
CA HIS A 405 4.34 -14.61 11.55
C HIS A 405 4.16 -14.17 10.07
N SER A 406 3.48 -13.04 9.84
CA SER A 406 3.25 -12.48 8.50
C SER A 406 3.09 -10.96 8.52
N TYR A 407 3.29 -10.34 7.36
CA TYR A 407 3.01 -8.92 7.11
C TYR A 407 2.71 -8.66 5.64
N GLN A 408 2.41 -7.41 5.31
CA GLN A 408 2.09 -7.00 3.94
C GLN A 408 3.22 -6.17 3.32
N VAL A 409 3.79 -6.69 2.22
CA VAL A 409 4.80 -6.03 1.40
C VAL A 409 4.30 -5.89 -0.02
N ASN A 410 4.35 -4.68 -0.58
CA ASN A 410 3.85 -4.37 -1.91
C ASN A 410 2.45 -4.98 -2.15
N TYR A 411 1.51 -4.78 -1.21
CA TYR A 411 0.14 -5.34 -1.17
C TYR A 411 0.01 -6.83 -0.81
N PHE A 412 1.08 -7.63 -0.84
CA PHE A 412 0.99 -9.08 -0.69
C PHE A 412 1.27 -9.55 0.73
N LYS A 413 0.56 -10.61 1.15
CA LYS A 413 0.86 -11.33 2.38
C LYS A 413 2.14 -12.13 2.22
N VAL A 414 3.11 -11.87 3.09
CA VAL A 414 4.42 -12.52 3.11
C VAL A 414 4.73 -13.04 4.50
N ALA A 415 5.51 -14.12 4.60
CA ALA A 415 5.96 -14.61 5.90
C ALA A 415 6.98 -13.63 6.51
N ASN A 416 7.00 -13.52 7.83
CA ASN A 416 7.99 -12.73 8.55
C ASN A 416 9.25 -13.56 8.89
N CYS A 417 10.28 -12.92 9.45
CA CYS A 417 11.37 -13.64 10.09
C CYS A 417 10.89 -14.15 11.45
N ASP A 418 10.87 -15.47 11.64
CA ASP A 418 10.62 -16.04 12.95
C ASP A 418 11.93 -16.05 13.76
N SER A 419 12.01 -15.21 14.79
CA SER A 419 13.15 -15.17 15.70
C SER A 419 13.20 -16.37 16.65
N ASN A 420 12.10 -17.11 16.82
CA ASN A 420 12.03 -18.31 17.64
C ASN A 420 12.43 -19.58 16.87
N ALA A 421 12.53 -19.50 15.54
CA ALA A 421 13.07 -20.57 14.70
C ALA A 421 14.52 -20.92 15.04
N GLY A 422 15.19 -20.15 15.91
CA GLY A 422 16.48 -20.50 16.49
C GLY A 422 16.50 -21.86 17.19
N PHE A 423 15.38 -22.26 17.81
CA PHE A 423 15.26 -23.59 18.42
C PHE A 423 15.14 -24.70 17.36
N ASP A 424 14.33 -24.48 16.32
CA ASP A 424 14.18 -25.42 15.20
C ASP A 424 15.46 -25.55 14.38
N LEU A 425 16.16 -24.43 14.17
CA LEU A 425 17.49 -24.38 13.57
C LEU A 425 18.50 -25.12 14.43
N LYS A 426 18.43 -24.97 15.76
CA LYS A 426 19.34 -25.66 16.67
C LYS A 426 19.14 -27.17 16.57
N ILE A 427 17.91 -27.66 16.50
CA ILE A 427 17.62 -29.09 16.32
C ILE A 427 18.19 -29.60 14.99
N LEU A 428 17.92 -28.89 13.88
CA LEU A 428 18.47 -29.22 12.56
C LEU A 428 20.00 -29.17 12.52
N CYS A 429 20.59 -28.17 13.16
CA CYS A 429 22.04 -28.03 13.26
C CYS A 429 22.65 -29.08 14.19
N ASP A 430 21.95 -29.50 15.24
CA ASP A 430 22.39 -30.58 16.13
C ASP A 430 22.31 -31.94 15.41
N GLU A 431 21.35 -32.14 14.50
CA GLU A 431 21.29 -33.32 13.62
C GLU A 431 22.42 -33.33 12.58
N ILE A 432 22.67 -32.20 11.91
CA ILE A 432 23.67 -32.10 10.83
C ILE A 432 25.09 -32.05 11.38
N PHE A 433 25.32 -31.26 12.43
CA PHE A 433 26.65 -30.95 12.95
C PHE A 433 26.95 -31.66 14.27
N SER A 434 26.02 -32.39 14.89
CA SER A 434 26.10 -32.93 16.26
C SER A 434 25.93 -31.88 17.37
N LYS A 435 25.22 -32.27 18.45
CA LYS A 435 24.76 -31.44 19.59
C LYS A 435 25.81 -30.50 20.23
N ASN A 436 27.08 -30.84 20.12
CA ASN A 436 28.18 -30.11 20.77
C ASN A 436 28.90 -29.10 19.86
N ASN A 437 28.54 -29.06 18.57
CA ASN A 437 29.29 -28.34 17.55
C ASN A 437 28.61 -27.03 17.12
N PHE A 438 27.30 -26.87 17.29
CA PHE A 438 26.59 -25.60 17.07
C PHE A 438 26.48 -24.80 18.38
N ARG A 439 27.40 -23.84 18.59
CA ARG A 439 27.61 -23.23 19.91
C ARG A 439 26.93 -21.88 20.17
N ARG A 440 26.64 -21.02 19.18
CA ARG A 440 26.08 -19.65 19.41
C ARG A 440 25.33 -19.08 18.19
N GLU A 441 24.23 -18.34 18.41
CA GLU A 441 23.45 -17.61 17.38
C GLU A 441 23.90 -16.15 17.12
N ILE A 442 24.70 -15.53 18.00
CA ILE A 442 25.03 -14.09 17.93
C ILE A 442 26.54 -13.87 17.96
N ILE A 443 27.06 -13.08 17.02
CA ILE A 443 28.47 -12.61 16.99
C ILE A 443 28.51 -11.12 17.33
N TRP A 444 29.24 -10.76 18.39
CA TRP A 444 29.51 -9.38 18.77
C TRP A 444 30.71 -8.81 18.01
N ASN A 445 30.64 -7.53 17.65
CA ASN A 445 31.76 -6.77 17.09
C ASN A 445 32.95 -6.73 18.07
N VAL A 446 34.08 -7.29 17.63
CA VAL A 446 35.38 -7.40 18.33
C VAL A 446 36.23 -6.12 18.25
N GLY A 447 35.81 -5.11 17.48
CA GLY A 447 36.60 -3.91 17.19
C GLY A 447 36.59 -2.81 18.27
N SER A 448 35.70 -2.87 19.27
CA SER A 448 35.74 -1.93 20.40
C SER A 448 35.27 -2.57 21.70
N VAL A 449 36.12 -2.53 22.73
CA VAL A 449 35.83 -3.08 24.04
C VAL A 449 35.05 -2.01 24.84
N SER A 450 33.73 -1.97 24.73
CA SER A 450 32.93 -1.18 25.67
C SER A 450 32.83 -1.92 27.01
N GLY A 451 32.97 -1.20 28.13
CA GLY A 451 33.11 -1.76 29.48
C GLY A 451 31.94 -2.63 29.99
N PHE A 452 30.84 -2.73 29.24
CA PHE A 452 29.78 -3.71 29.50
C PHE A 452 30.18 -5.14 29.07
N LYS A 453 31.10 -5.29 28.11
CA LYS A 453 31.53 -6.58 27.54
C LYS A 453 32.36 -7.43 28.50
N THR A 454 32.96 -6.84 29.54
CA THR A 454 33.81 -7.51 30.53
C THR A 454 33.07 -8.10 31.73
N ARG A 455 31.75 -7.90 31.85
CA ARG A 455 30.94 -8.39 32.98
C ARG A 455 30.21 -9.72 32.73
N ALA A 456 30.21 -10.22 31.50
CA ALA A 456 29.61 -11.52 31.17
C ALA A 456 30.56 -12.67 31.54
N LYS A 457 30.11 -13.63 32.34
CA LYS A 457 30.92 -14.76 32.87
C LYS A 457 31.59 -15.66 31.81
N ASN A 458 31.20 -15.57 30.54
CA ASN A 458 31.63 -16.48 29.46
C ASN A 458 32.38 -15.77 28.30
N TRP A 459 33.15 -14.73 28.62
CA TRP A 459 34.01 -14.05 27.64
C TRP A 459 35.30 -14.84 27.40
N ILE A 460 35.65 -15.07 26.13
CA ILE A 460 36.97 -15.61 25.75
C ILE A 460 37.87 -14.40 25.51
N ARG A 461 38.89 -14.22 26.34
CA ARG A 461 40.00 -13.30 26.05
C ARG A 461 40.83 -13.93 24.93
N GLN A 462 41.30 -13.12 23.98
CA GLN A 462 42.39 -13.56 23.10
C GLN A 462 43.59 -13.97 23.92
#